data_AF-A0A962VF58-F1
#
_entry.id   AF-A0A962VF58-F1
#
_cell.length_a   1.000
_cell.length_b   1.000
_cell.length_c   1.000
_cell.angle_alpha   90.00
_cell.angle_beta   90.00
_cell.angle_gamma   90.00
#
_symmetry.space_group_name_H-M   'P 1'
#
loop_
_entity.id
_entity.type
_entity.pdbx_description
1 polymer ?
#
loop_
_entity_poly.entity_id
_entity_poly.type
_entity_poly.pdbx_seq_one_letter_code
_entity_poly.pdbx_strand_id
1 'polypeptide(L)'
;EAHQQRFGFVSPEKELIVEAAQVEVIAKGDASPDQTVQHTDKRSGQPVYEGPVRMAGESRQSRFFQRDDLIPEQLVTGPAVIIEPNSTIVIEPGWRAQLREDDTIVLERYLPLPKRVAVGTEVDPVMLEIFNNLFMNVAEQMGSVLQNTAVSVNIKERLDFSCAIFDPHGDLIANAPHMPVHLGSMSESIKTVIRENAASMQPGDAYVLNAPYNGGTHLPDITVIKPVFDAAGERVIFYVASRGHHADIGGMTPGSAPADSTTVEQEGVLIDNFKLVARGRFLESEMRTLLASGPYPARNPDYN
;
A
#
# COMPACT_ATOMS: atom_id res chain seq x y z
N GLU A 1 -10.69 9.81 13.47
CA GLU A 1 -10.17 8.43 13.39
C GLU A 1 -10.20 7.87 11.97
N ALA A 2 -11.38 7.76 11.33
CA ALA A 2 -11.48 7.26 9.94
C ALA A 2 -10.55 7.98 8.93
N HIS A 3 -10.42 9.32 9.04
CA HIS A 3 -9.47 10.08 8.21
C HIS A 3 -8.00 9.63 8.41
N GLN A 4 -7.57 9.46 9.66
CA GLN A 4 -6.23 8.98 9.99
C GLN A 4 -5.99 7.56 9.44
N GLN A 5 -6.98 6.68 9.54
CA GLN A 5 -6.88 5.32 9.00
C GLN A 5 -6.80 5.30 7.47
N ARG A 6 -7.58 6.16 6.79
CA ARG A 6 -7.64 6.21 5.33
C ARG A 6 -6.44 6.92 4.69
N PHE A 7 -6.03 8.05 5.26
CA PHE A 7 -5.03 8.94 4.65
C PHE A 7 -3.69 8.96 5.40
N GLY A 8 -3.62 8.39 6.60
CA GLY A 8 -2.37 8.29 7.37
C GLY A 8 -1.97 9.57 8.11
N PHE A 9 -2.77 10.64 8.06
CA PHE A 9 -2.51 11.89 8.79
C PHE A 9 -3.79 12.59 9.27
N VAL A 10 -3.59 13.54 10.17
CA VAL A 10 -4.58 14.54 10.62
C VAL A 10 -3.89 15.89 10.72
N SER A 11 -4.65 16.96 10.55
CA SER A 11 -4.20 18.35 10.72
C SER A 11 -5.00 19.03 11.83
N PRO A 12 -4.64 18.81 13.11
CA PRO A 12 -5.39 19.35 14.25
C PRO A 12 -5.52 20.87 14.23
N GLU A 13 -4.60 21.56 13.56
CA GLU A 13 -4.55 23.00 13.40
C GLU A 13 -5.53 23.57 12.36
N LYS A 14 -6.14 22.73 11.52
CA LYS A 14 -7.08 23.18 10.48
C LYS A 14 -8.52 23.06 10.97
N GLU A 15 -9.36 24.03 10.60
CA GLU A 15 -10.79 23.98 10.87
C GLU A 15 -11.46 22.85 10.07
N LEU A 16 -12.39 22.14 10.70
CA LEU A 16 -13.17 21.08 10.04
C LEU A 16 -14.44 21.68 9.43
N ILE A 17 -14.63 21.45 8.13
CA ILE A 17 -15.82 21.90 7.40
C ILE A 17 -16.70 20.68 7.10
N VAL A 18 -17.97 20.74 7.50
CA VAL A 18 -18.97 19.73 7.15
C VAL A 18 -19.66 20.16 5.86
N GLU A 19 -19.30 19.54 4.74
CA GLU A 19 -19.87 19.84 3.43
C GLU A 19 -21.22 19.13 3.19
N ALA A 20 -21.36 17.90 3.68
CA ALA A 20 -22.56 17.09 3.51
C ALA A 20 -22.86 16.24 4.75
N ALA A 21 -24.14 16.00 5.00
CA ALA A 21 -24.62 15.07 6.01
C ALA A 21 -25.60 14.08 5.36
N GLN A 22 -25.38 12.79 5.57
CA GLN A 22 -26.26 11.71 5.08
C GLN A 22 -26.95 11.03 6.26
N VAL A 23 -28.25 10.75 6.09
CA VAL A 23 -29.04 9.98 7.06
C VAL A 23 -29.44 8.67 6.40
N GLU A 24 -29.04 7.56 7.02
CA GLU A 24 -29.45 6.21 6.62
C GLU A 24 -30.48 5.69 7.65
N VAL A 25 -31.63 5.21 7.18
CA VAL A 25 -32.65 4.59 8.02
C VAL A 25 -32.68 3.10 7.73
N ILE A 26 -32.23 2.32 8.71
CA ILE A 26 -32.23 0.85 8.63
C ILE A 26 -33.44 0.34 9.41
N ALA A 27 -34.39 -0.29 8.72
CA ALA A 27 -35.47 -1.03 9.35
C ALA A 27 -35.14 -2.53 9.35
N LYS A 28 -35.58 -3.26 10.39
CA LYS A 28 -35.53 -4.73 10.36
C LYS A 28 -36.43 -5.21 9.22
N GLY A 29 -35.82 -5.78 8.18
CA GLY A 29 -36.54 -6.61 7.23
C GLY A 29 -36.90 -7.95 7.88
N ASP A 30 -37.87 -8.66 7.30
CA ASP A 30 -38.09 -10.07 7.60
C ASP A 30 -36.85 -10.85 7.16
N ALA A 31 -35.90 -11.03 8.08
CA ALA A 31 -34.87 -12.04 7.90
C ALA A 31 -35.62 -13.37 7.76
N SER A 32 -35.49 -14.02 6.61
CA SER A 32 -35.90 -15.43 6.55
C SER A 32 -35.12 -16.15 7.65
N PRO A 33 -35.80 -16.84 8.58
CA PRO A 33 -35.07 -17.62 9.57
C PRO A 33 -34.12 -18.55 8.82
N ASP A 34 -32.91 -18.74 9.37
CA ASP A 34 -31.97 -19.74 8.86
C ASP A 34 -32.77 -21.02 8.62
N GLN A 35 -32.87 -21.43 7.35
CA GLN A 35 -33.62 -22.61 7.00
C GLN A 35 -32.87 -23.77 7.61
N THR A 36 -33.41 -24.33 8.68
CA THR A 36 -32.95 -25.62 9.20
C THR A 36 -33.25 -26.62 8.11
N VAL A 37 -32.24 -27.01 7.34
CA VAL A 37 -32.39 -27.98 6.28
C VAL A 37 -32.77 -29.29 6.94
N GLN A 38 -33.96 -29.80 6.65
CA GLN A 38 -34.37 -31.12 7.14
C GLN A 38 -33.47 -32.16 6.48
N HIS A 39 -32.49 -32.65 7.24
CA HIS A 39 -31.64 -33.74 6.82
C HIS A 39 -32.49 -35.00 6.72
N THR A 40 -32.45 -35.67 5.56
CA THR A 40 -33.16 -36.93 5.35
C THR A 40 -32.49 -38.04 6.17
N ASP A 41 -33.29 -38.95 6.75
CA ASP A 41 -32.84 -40.00 7.69
C ASP A 41 -31.90 -41.07 7.08
N LYS A 42 -31.36 -40.86 5.87
CA LYS A 42 -30.55 -41.85 5.13
C LYS A 42 -29.15 -41.34 4.78
N ARG A 43 -28.50 -40.66 5.71
CA ARG A 43 -27.08 -40.24 5.57
C ARG A 43 -26.17 -41.37 6.00
N SER A 44 -25.42 -41.94 5.06
CA SER A 44 -24.53 -43.08 5.36
C SER A 44 -23.29 -42.66 6.15
N GLY A 45 -22.83 -41.43 5.98
CA GLY A 45 -21.55 -40.93 6.45
C GLY A 45 -20.34 -41.65 5.86
N GLN A 46 -20.54 -42.55 4.89
CA GLN A 46 -19.48 -43.36 4.31
C GLN A 46 -18.98 -42.75 3.00
N PRO A 47 -17.70 -42.97 2.65
CA PRO A 47 -17.21 -42.59 1.34
C PRO A 47 -17.90 -43.41 0.25
N VAL A 48 -18.26 -42.75 -0.85
CA VAL A 48 -18.80 -43.38 -2.06
C VAL A 48 -17.71 -43.98 -2.95
N TYR A 49 -16.47 -43.52 -2.78
CA TYR A 49 -15.32 -43.99 -3.54
C TYR A 49 -14.01 -43.74 -2.78
N GLU A 50 -13.00 -44.57 -3.01
CA GLU A 50 -11.64 -44.36 -2.55
C GLU A 50 -10.66 -44.53 -3.72
N GLY A 51 -9.76 -43.57 -3.89
CA GLY A 51 -8.82 -43.62 -5.01
C GLY A 51 -7.66 -42.62 -4.88
N PRO A 52 -6.63 -42.78 -5.73
CA PRO A 52 -5.44 -41.94 -5.68
C PRO A 52 -5.75 -40.53 -6.23
N VAL A 53 -5.42 -39.51 -5.45
CA VAL A 53 -5.49 -38.10 -5.83
C VAL A 53 -4.16 -37.43 -5.52
N ARG A 54 -3.69 -36.55 -6.40
CA ARG A 54 -2.48 -35.76 -6.14
C ARG A 54 -2.84 -34.52 -5.30
N MET A 55 -2.45 -34.52 -4.03
CA MET A 55 -2.72 -33.46 -3.04
C MET A 55 -1.42 -33.07 -2.32
N ALA A 56 -1.20 -31.78 -2.12
CA ALA A 56 0.04 -31.23 -1.57
C ALA A 56 1.32 -31.80 -2.25
N GLY A 57 1.31 -31.90 -3.58
CA GLY A 57 2.46 -32.35 -4.39
C GLY A 57 2.64 -33.87 -4.50
N GLU A 58 2.02 -34.67 -3.63
CA GLU A 58 2.17 -36.13 -3.54
C GLU A 58 0.89 -36.87 -3.96
N SER A 59 1.01 -38.09 -4.48
CA SER A 59 -0.15 -38.97 -4.71
C SER A 59 -0.59 -39.60 -3.39
N ARG A 60 -1.85 -39.43 -3.02
CA ARG A 60 -2.43 -39.89 -1.75
C ARG A 60 -3.74 -40.62 -1.99
N GLN A 61 -3.95 -41.72 -1.28
CA GLN A 61 -5.26 -42.37 -1.26
C GLN A 61 -6.25 -41.45 -0.55
N SER A 62 -7.33 -41.10 -1.25
CA SER A 62 -8.30 -40.11 -0.82
C SER A 62 -9.71 -40.69 -0.85
N ARG A 63 -10.50 -40.31 0.15
CA ARG A 63 -11.90 -40.72 0.29
C ARG A 63 -12.81 -39.69 -0.32
N PHE A 64 -13.79 -40.13 -1.10
CA PHE A 64 -14.76 -39.27 -1.76
C PHE A 64 -16.11 -39.44 -1.08
N PHE A 65 -16.71 -38.34 -0.63
CA PHE A 65 -18.01 -38.31 0.02
C PHE A 65 -18.98 -37.56 -0.87
N GLN A 66 -20.23 -38.03 -0.97
CA GLN A 66 -21.31 -37.16 -1.44
C GLN A 66 -21.74 -36.28 -0.28
N ARG A 67 -21.89 -34.98 -0.52
CA ARG A 67 -22.35 -34.03 0.51
C ARG A 67 -23.64 -34.49 1.19
N ASP A 68 -24.60 -34.94 0.40
CA ASP A 68 -25.92 -35.34 0.88
C ASP A 68 -25.87 -36.56 1.82
N ASP A 69 -24.79 -37.36 1.75
CA ASP A 69 -24.55 -38.51 2.59
C ASP A 69 -23.81 -38.17 3.91
N LEU A 70 -23.31 -36.94 4.08
CA LEU A 70 -22.58 -36.53 5.27
C LEU A 70 -23.51 -36.34 6.46
N ILE A 71 -23.16 -36.96 7.59
CA ILE A 71 -23.91 -36.82 8.84
C ILE A 71 -23.52 -35.46 9.48
N PRO A 72 -24.48 -34.67 10.00
CA PRO A 72 -24.15 -33.46 10.75
C PRO A 72 -23.18 -33.75 11.88
N GLU A 73 -22.26 -32.83 12.12
CA GLU A 73 -21.15 -32.92 13.07
C GLU A 73 -20.10 -34.01 12.75
N GLN A 74 -20.27 -34.80 11.69
CA GLN A 74 -19.25 -35.74 11.20
C GLN A 74 -18.00 -34.99 10.74
N LEU A 75 -16.84 -35.46 11.19
CA LEU A 75 -15.55 -34.94 10.75
C LEU A 75 -15.01 -35.74 9.55
N VAL A 76 -14.84 -35.05 8.42
CA VAL A 76 -14.15 -35.58 7.24
C VAL A 76 -12.71 -35.07 7.26
N THR A 77 -11.78 -35.89 7.73
CA THR A 77 -10.35 -35.55 7.77
C THR A 77 -9.69 -35.83 6.41
N GLY A 78 -8.91 -34.86 5.93
CA GLY A 78 -8.14 -34.96 4.70
C GLY A 78 -6.99 -35.98 4.79
N PRO A 79 -6.53 -36.57 3.66
CA PRO A 79 -6.92 -36.27 2.28
C PRO A 79 -8.31 -36.85 1.93
N ALA A 80 -9.22 -35.97 1.49
CA ALA A 80 -10.58 -36.34 1.12
C ALA A 80 -11.18 -35.34 0.12
N VAL A 81 -12.24 -35.74 -0.55
CA VAL A 81 -12.99 -34.90 -1.49
C VAL A 81 -14.48 -35.00 -1.13
N ILE A 82 -15.15 -33.87 -1.02
CA ILE A 82 -16.60 -33.80 -0.87
C ILE A 82 -17.17 -33.33 -2.21
N ILE A 83 -18.03 -34.15 -2.79
CA ILE A 83 -18.69 -33.90 -4.07
C ILE A 83 -20.03 -33.24 -3.77
N GLU A 84 -20.28 -32.11 -4.41
CA GLU A 84 -21.55 -31.38 -4.36
C GLU A 84 -22.13 -31.30 -5.78
N PRO A 85 -23.44 -31.03 -5.94
CA PRO A 85 -24.04 -30.91 -7.27
C PRO A 85 -23.38 -29.84 -8.16
N ASN A 86 -22.88 -28.76 -7.55
CA ASN A 86 -22.34 -27.58 -8.26
C ASN A 86 -20.89 -27.24 -7.88
N SER A 87 -20.23 -28.05 -7.06
CA SER A 87 -18.90 -27.77 -6.53
C SER A 87 -18.19 -29.04 -6.08
N THR A 88 -16.89 -28.94 -5.85
CA THR A 88 -16.08 -30.02 -5.29
C THR A 88 -15.15 -29.42 -4.25
N ILE A 89 -15.30 -29.85 -3.01
CA ILE A 89 -14.50 -29.36 -1.89
C ILE A 89 -13.35 -30.35 -1.65
N VAL A 90 -12.13 -29.89 -1.85
CA VAL A 90 -10.92 -30.68 -1.61
C VAL A 90 -10.43 -30.45 -0.19
N ILE A 91 -10.35 -31.52 0.60
CA ILE A 91 -9.85 -31.50 1.99
C ILE A 91 -8.40 -31.97 1.97
N GLU A 92 -7.48 -30.99 1.89
CA GLU A 92 -6.03 -31.24 1.90
C GLU A 92 -5.57 -31.90 3.22
N PRO A 93 -4.42 -32.61 3.24
CA PRO A 93 -3.83 -33.13 4.47
C PRO A 93 -3.65 -32.04 5.54
N GLY A 94 -4.03 -32.38 6.77
CA GLY A 94 -4.01 -31.45 7.91
C GLY A 94 -5.22 -30.53 8.02
N TRP A 95 -6.18 -30.63 7.09
CA TRP A 95 -7.51 -30.05 7.22
C TRP A 95 -8.55 -31.12 7.57
N ARG A 96 -9.65 -30.65 8.15
CA ARG A 96 -10.88 -31.41 8.34
C ARG A 96 -12.07 -30.55 7.92
N ALA A 97 -13.09 -31.19 7.37
CA ALA A 97 -14.40 -30.59 7.12
C ALA A 97 -15.41 -31.10 8.14
N GLN A 98 -16.38 -30.24 8.50
CA GLN A 98 -17.52 -30.60 9.32
C GLN A 98 -18.78 -29.99 8.71
N LEU A 99 -19.82 -30.81 8.50
CA LEU A 99 -21.15 -30.32 8.16
C LEU A 99 -21.87 -29.89 9.44
N ARG A 100 -22.35 -28.65 9.49
CA ARG A 100 -23.13 -28.07 10.60
C ARG A 100 -24.62 -28.32 10.41
N GLU A 101 -25.40 -28.10 11.47
CA GLU A 101 -26.87 -28.25 11.47
C GLU A 101 -27.58 -27.25 10.54
N ASP A 102 -26.97 -26.12 10.24
CA ASP A 102 -27.44 -25.12 9.25
C ASP A 102 -27.03 -25.48 7.80
N ASP A 103 -26.58 -26.73 7.58
CA ASP A 103 -26.05 -27.25 6.33
C ASP A 103 -24.77 -26.53 5.86
N THR A 104 -24.10 -25.72 6.67
CA THR A 104 -22.80 -25.14 6.28
C THR A 104 -21.67 -26.16 6.43
N ILE A 105 -20.69 -26.14 5.51
CA ILE A 105 -19.45 -26.92 5.66
C ILE A 105 -18.36 -25.99 6.20
N VAL A 106 -17.87 -26.30 7.40
CA VAL A 106 -16.76 -25.59 8.02
C VAL A 106 -15.46 -26.35 7.74
N LEU A 107 -14.48 -25.65 7.14
CA LEU A 107 -13.13 -26.16 6.95
C LEU A 107 -12.22 -25.66 8.06
N GLU A 108 -11.58 -26.58 8.77
CA GLU A 108 -10.67 -26.26 9.86
C GLU A 108 -9.34 -26.97 9.64
N ARG A 109 -8.24 -26.21 9.76
CA ARG A 109 -6.90 -26.79 9.82
C ARG A 109 -6.65 -27.28 11.25
N TYR A 110 -6.61 -28.60 11.43
CA TYR A 110 -6.36 -29.21 12.74
C TYR A 110 -4.87 -29.53 12.98
N LEU A 111 -4.07 -29.66 11.90
CA LEU A 111 -2.62 -29.76 12.01
C LEU A 111 -1.98 -28.38 11.82
N PRO A 112 -1.23 -27.86 12.80
CA PRO A 112 -0.54 -26.59 12.66
C PRO A 112 0.42 -26.64 11.48
N LEU A 113 0.53 -25.54 10.74
CA LEU A 113 1.57 -25.40 9.74
C LEU A 113 2.95 -25.52 10.41
N PRO A 114 3.97 -26.06 9.70
CA PRO A 114 5.35 -25.90 10.13
C PRO A 114 5.58 -24.42 10.46
N LYS A 115 6.29 -24.13 11.55
CA LYS A 115 6.67 -22.75 11.88
C LYS A 115 7.33 -22.17 10.63
N ARG A 116 6.76 -21.07 10.11
CA ARG A 116 7.38 -20.30 9.03
C ARG A 116 8.84 -20.08 9.42
N VAL A 117 9.76 -20.69 8.67
CA VAL A 117 11.19 -20.42 8.84
C VAL A 117 11.33 -18.93 8.58
N ALA A 118 12.08 -18.22 9.43
CA ALA A 118 12.40 -16.82 9.15
C ALA A 118 12.94 -16.76 7.72
N VAL A 119 12.37 -15.89 6.89
CA VAL A 119 12.77 -15.75 5.49
C VAL A 119 14.27 -15.50 5.49
N GLY A 120 15.04 -16.50 5.05
CA GLY A 120 16.48 -16.37 4.92
C GLY A 120 16.84 -15.48 3.74
N THR A 121 18.12 -15.25 3.54
CA THR A 121 18.62 -14.57 2.33
C THR A 121 18.76 -15.52 1.13
N GLU A 122 18.31 -16.77 1.26
CA GLU A 122 18.25 -17.71 0.13
C GLU A 122 17.18 -17.25 -0.86
N VAL A 123 17.54 -17.26 -2.14
CA VAL A 123 16.66 -16.80 -3.22
C VAL A 123 15.59 -17.86 -3.46
N ASP A 124 14.44 -17.68 -2.82
CA ASP A 124 13.21 -18.41 -3.11
C ASP A 124 12.42 -17.62 -4.17
N PRO A 125 12.21 -18.16 -5.39
CA PRO A 125 11.51 -17.45 -6.46
C PRO A 125 10.05 -17.11 -6.11
N VAL A 126 9.39 -17.92 -5.28
CA VAL A 126 8.03 -17.65 -4.82
C VAL A 126 8.05 -16.46 -3.86
N MET A 127 8.98 -16.45 -2.91
CA MET A 127 9.10 -15.32 -1.97
C MET A 127 9.55 -14.05 -2.69
N LEU A 128 10.46 -14.13 -3.65
CA LEU A 128 10.88 -13.00 -4.46
C LEU A 128 9.69 -12.35 -5.17
N GLU A 129 8.83 -13.16 -5.79
CA GLU A 129 7.62 -12.67 -6.47
C GLU A 129 6.61 -12.09 -5.47
N ILE A 130 6.42 -12.73 -4.31
CA ILE A 130 5.55 -12.20 -3.25
C ILE A 130 6.05 -10.83 -2.79
N PHE A 131 7.34 -10.68 -2.48
CA PHE A 131 7.90 -9.40 -2.03
C PHE A 131 7.89 -8.35 -3.13
N ASN A 132 8.17 -8.72 -4.38
CA ASN A 132 8.05 -7.81 -5.52
C ASN A 132 6.64 -7.21 -5.61
N ASN A 133 5.60 -8.07 -5.56
CA ASN A 133 4.21 -7.60 -5.58
C ASN A 133 3.86 -6.76 -4.35
N LEU A 134 4.34 -7.13 -3.15
CA LEU A 134 4.10 -6.35 -1.93
C LEU A 134 4.71 -4.95 -2.01
N PHE A 135 5.97 -4.82 -2.45
CA PHE A 135 6.62 -3.51 -2.57
C PHE A 135 6.01 -2.65 -3.68
N MET A 136 5.67 -3.24 -4.82
CA MET A 136 4.95 -2.53 -5.88
C MET A 136 3.59 -2.04 -5.40
N ASN A 137 2.83 -2.88 -4.69
CA ASN A 137 1.55 -2.49 -4.14
C ASN A 137 1.68 -1.32 -3.15
N VAL A 138 2.71 -1.29 -2.30
CA VAL A 138 2.94 -0.14 -1.41
C VAL A 138 3.18 1.14 -2.21
N ALA A 139 4.00 1.09 -3.27
CA ALA A 139 4.25 2.27 -4.12
C ALA A 139 2.97 2.74 -4.84
N GLU A 140 2.13 1.83 -5.33
CA GLU A 140 0.83 2.13 -5.95
C GLU A 140 -0.18 2.73 -4.96
N GLN A 141 -0.22 2.21 -3.72
CA GLN A 141 -1.10 2.75 -2.68
C GLN A 141 -0.66 4.16 -2.26
N MET A 142 0.66 4.42 -2.16
CA MET A 142 1.18 5.77 -1.97
C MET A 142 0.69 6.72 -3.08
N GLY A 143 0.78 6.28 -4.34
CA GLY A 143 0.31 7.05 -5.48
C GLY A 143 -1.20 7.31 -5.45
N SER A 144 -1.98 6.30 -5.10
CA SER A 144 -3.44 6.41 -4.96
C SER A 144 -3.83 7.40 -3.86
N VAL A 145 -3.14 7.41 -2.73
CA VAL A 145 -3.38 8.38 -1.65
C VAL A 145 -3.02 9.79 -2.11
N LEU A 146 -1.87 9.97 -2.77
CA LEU A 146 -1.44 11.26 -3.31
C LEU A 146 -2.46 11.83 -4.32
N GLN A 147 -2.90 11.01 -5.27
CA GLN A 147 -3.89 11.41 -6.27
C GLN A 147 -5.23 11.83 -5.62
N ASN A 148 -5.71 11.06 -4.64
CA ASN A 148 -7.01 11.31 -3.99
C ASN A 148 -7.00 12.54 -3.07
N THR A 149 -5.83 12.93 -2.56
CA THR A 149 -5.68 14.07 -1.65
C THR A 149 -5.23 15.35 -2.37
N ALA A 150 -4.75 15.24 -3.62
CA ALA A 150 -4.29 16.38 -4.39
C ALA A 150 -5.44 17.29 -4.83
N VAL A 151 -5.23 18.60 -4.63
CA VAL A 151 -6.05 19.67 -5.23
C VAL A 151 -5.58 19.99 -6.66
N SER A 152 -4.29 19.74 -6.95
CA SER A 152 -3.67 19.98 -8.25
C SER A 152 -4.24 19.08 -9.35
N VAL A 153 -4.74 19.70 -10.43
CA VAL A 153 -5.19 18.98 -11.64
C VAL A 153 -4.05 18.20 -12.30
N ASN A 154 -2.80 18.69 -12.20
CA ASN A 154 -1.64 17.98 -12.74
C ASN A 154 -1.43 16.64 -12.03
N ILE A 155 -1.67 16.58 -10.72
CA ILE A 155 -1.54 15.34 -9.96
C ILE A 155 -2.80 14.49 -10.10
N LYS A 156 -3.99 15.09 -9.92
CA LYS A 156 -5.26 14.35 -9.84
C LYS A 156 -5.71 13.75 -11.18
N GLU A 157 -5.57 14.52 -12.27
CA GLU A 157 -6.11 14.16 -13.59
C GLU A 157 -5.00 13.79 -14.58
N ARG A 158 -3.87 14.50 -14.57
CA ARG A 158 -2.74 14.21 -15.48
C ARG A 158 -1.78 13.15 -14.95
N LEU A 159 -1.91 12.76 -13.67
CA LEU A 159 -1.05 11.78 -13.00
C LEU A 159 0.44 12.13 -13.06
N ASP A 160 0.75 13.42 -13.01
CA ASP A 160 2.12 13.94 -13.06
C ASP A 160 2.79 13.87 -11.69
N PHE A 161 2.98 12.63 -11.24
CA PHE A 161 3.64 12.29 -9.99
C PHE A 161 4.25 10.88 -10.06
N SER A 162 5.22 10.60 -9.20
CA SER A 162 5.73 9.24 -8.99
C SER A 162 5.90 8.96 -7.50
N CYS A 163 5.63 7.73 -7.09
CA CYS A 163 5.88 7.23 -5.74
C CYS A 163 6.81 6.04 -5.81
N ALA A 164 7.79 5.98 -4.92
CA ALA A 164 8.82 4.95 -4.95
C ALA A 164 9.36 4.61 -3.56
N ILE A 165 9.91 3.39 -3.46
CA ILE A 165 10.56 2.82 -2.29
C ILE A 165 12.02 2.59 -2.64
N PHE A 166 12.91 2.95 -1.73
CA PHE A 166 14.36 2.87 -1.90
C PHE A 166 15.00 2.14 -0.72
N ASP A 167 16.08 1.43 -0.98
CA ASP A 167 16.84 0.75 0.06
C ASP A 167 17.59 1.75 0.99
N PRO A 168 18.27 1.28 2.05
CA PRO A 168 19.05 2.15 2.95
C PRO A 168 20.15 2.97 2.27
N HIS A 169 20.58 2.61 1.06
CA HIS A 169 21.62 3.29 0.28
C HIS A 169 21.04 4.28 -0.73
N GLY A 170 19.71 4.33 -0.86
CA GLY A 170 18.99 5.20 -1.79
C GLY A 170 18.85 4.61 -3.19
N ASP A 171 19.00 3.31 -3.36
CA ASP A 171 18.77 2.61 -4.62
C ASP A 171 17.32 2.15 -4.74
N LEU A 172 16.75 2.26 -5.94
CA LEU A 172 15.33 2.01 -6.21
C LEU A 172 14.97 0.52 -6.01
N ILE A 173 13.94 0.26 -5.21
CA ILE A 173 13.38 -1.09 -4.98
C ILE A 173 12.06 -1.28 -5.73
N ALA A 174 11.15 -0.32 -5.65
CA ALA A 174 9.84 -0.40 -6.29
C ALA A 174 9.29 1.00 -6.61
N ASN A 175 8.45 1.09 -7.64
CA ASN A 175 7.84 2.35 -8.03
C ASN A 175 6.44 2.16 -8.64
N ALA A 176 5.57 3.13 -8.44
CA ALA A 176 4.32 3.23 -9.17
C ALA A 176 4.60 3.68 -10.63
N PRO A 177 4.01 3.04 -11.66
CA PRO A 177 4.27 3.34 -13.05
C PRO A 177 3.41 4.51 -13.54
N HIS A 178 3.88 5.74 -13.35
CA HIS A 178 3.18 6.93 -13.86
C HIS A 178 4.10 7.78 -14.76
N MET A 179 5.28 8.18 -14.27
CA MET A 179 6.22 9.02 -15.03
C MET A 179 7.65 8.44 -15.01
N PRO A 180 8.10 7.78 -16.11
CA PRO A 180 9.41 7.11 -16.16
C PRO A 180 10.62 8.01 -15.91
N VAL A 181 10.53 9.29 -16.27
CA VAL A 181 11.62 10.28 -16.10
C VAL A 181 12.00 10.52 -14.63
N HIS A 182 11.08 10.27 -13.70
CA HIS A 182 11.32 10.46 -12.27
C HIS A 182 12.24 9.38 -11.67
N LEU A 183 12.29 8.17 -12.24
CA LEU A 183 12.80 7.00 -11.52
C LEU A 183 14.33 7.01 -11.33
N GLY A 184 15.07 7.41 -12.36
CA GLY A 184 16.53 7.51 -12.25
C GLY A 184 16.98 8.67 -11.37
N SER A 185 16.29 9.81 -11.45
CA SER A 185 16.68 11.05 -10.78
C SER A 185 16.28 11.10 -9.30
N MET A 186 15.15 10.48 -8.93
CA MET A 186 14.73 10.39 -7.53
C MET A 186 15.77 9.67 -6.65
N SER A 187 16.48 8.67 -7.15
CA SER A 187 17.54 7.98 -6.38
C SER A 187 18.63 8.94 -5.91
N GLU A 188 19.02 9.91 -6.75
CA GLU A 188 20.01 10.94 -6.39
C GLU A 188 19.48 11.91 -5.34
N SER A 189 18.17 12.22 -5.38
CA SER A 189 17.50 13.00 -4.34
C SER A 189 17.53 12.29 -2.99
N ILE A 190 17.30 10.97 -2.95
CA ILE A 190 17.43 10.18 -1.71
C ILE A 190 18.88 10.23 -1.20
N LYS A 191 19.85 9.98 -2.08
CA LYS A 191 21.29 9.98 -1.73
C LYS A 191 21.74 11.34 -1.20
N THR A 192 21.22 12.43 -1.74
CA THR A 192 21.45 13.78 -1.23
C THR A 192 20.90 13.94 0.20
N VAL A 193 19.64 13.56 0.43
CA VAL A 193 19.04 13.62 1.78
C VAL A 193 19.81 12.76 2.78
N ILE A 194 20.26 11.57 2.38
CA ILE A 194 21.12 10.72 3.22
C ILE A 194 22.42 11.45 3.56
N ARG A 195 23.16 11.89 2.55
CA ARG A 195 24.47 12.53 2.69
C ARG A 195 24.43 13.73 3.62
N GLU A 196 23.40 14.54 3.52
CA GLU A 196 23.32 15.82 4.24
C GLU A 196 22.65 15.71 5.62
N ASN A 197 21.81 14.70 5.83
CA ASN A 197 21.00 14.61 7.06
C ASN A 197 21.28 13.37 7.92
N ALA A 198 22.08 12.40 7.48
CA ALA A 198 22.29 11.13 8.19
C ALA A 198 22.62 11.28 9.70
N ALA A 199 23.37 12.33 10.07
CA ALA A 199 23.77 12.58 11.46
C ALA A 199 22.64 13.16 12.34
N SER A 200 21.59 13.73 11.76
CA SER A 200 20.54 14.46 12.51
C SER A 200 19.12 14.00 12.22
N MET A 201 18.96 13.06 11.29
CA MET A 201 17.68 12.50 10.89
C MET A 201 17.01 11.75 12.04
N GLN A 202 15.72 12.02 12.27
CA GLN A 202 14.95 11.40 13.35
C GLN A 202 13.69 10.71 12.82
N PRO A 203 13.14 9.73 13.57
CA PRO A 203 11.83 9.17 13.27
C PRO A 203 10.76 10.27 13.14
N GLY A 204 9.99 10.20 12.04
CA GLY A 204 8.93 11.16 11.73
C GLY A 204 9.40 12.42 11.00
N ASP A 205 10.70 12.57 10.70
CA ASP A 205 11.17 13.63 9.81
C ASP A 205 10.78 13.35 8.35
N ALA A 206 10.64 14.40 7.55
CA ALA A 206 10.57 14.32 6.10
C ALA A 206 11.29 15.54 5.49
N TYR A 207 11.87 15.34 4.31
CA TYR A 207 12.70 16.32 3.60
C TYR A 207 12.10 16.61 2.24
N VAL A 208 12.33 17.81 1.72
CA VAL A 208 11.85 18.25 0.41
C VAL A 208 12.97 18.90 -0.38
N LEU A 209 12.97 18.64 -1.69
CA LEU A 209 13.88 19.24 -2.66
C LEU A 209 13.30 19.25 -4.07
N ASN A 210 13.79 20.15 -4.91
CA ASN A 210 13.56 20.17 -6.35
C ASN A 210 14.84 20.53 -7.15
N ALA A 211 15.96 20.80 -6.46
CA ALA A 211 17.19 21.24 -7.10
C ALA A 211 17.66 20.23 -8.17
N PRO A 212 17.80 20.65 -9.44
CA PRO A 212 18.18 19.73 -10.52
C PRO A 212 19.55 19.07 -10.30
N TYR A 213 20.44 19.76 -9.59
CA TYR A 213 21.77 19.28 -9.25
C TYR A 213 21.76 18.09 -8.28
N ASN A 214 20.67 17.91 -7.54
CA ASN A 214 20.49 16.88 -6.51
C ASN A 214 19.33 15.93 -6.86
N GLY A 215 19.18 15.62 -8.14
CA GLY A 215 18.19 14.65 -8.63
C GLY A 215 16.80 15.22 -8.92
N GLY A 216 16.60 16.54 -8.80
CA GLY A 216 15.43 17.20 -9.38
C GLY A 216 15.43 17.07 -10.91
N THR A 217 14.26 16.96 -11.51
CA THR A 217 14.09 16.94 -12.98
C THR A 217 14.03 18.35 -13.55
N HIS A 218 13.28 19.22 -12.87
CA HIS A 218 13.12 20.65 -13.06
C HIS A 218 12.45 21.21 -11.79
N LEU A 219 12.48 22.53 -11.58
CA LEU A 219 11.98 23.13 -10.33
C LEU A 219 10.51 22.81 -9.99
N PRO A 220 9.59 22.67 -10.95
CA PRO A 220 8.21 22.26 -10.68
C PRO A 220 8.06 20.89 -10.02
N ASP A 221 9.00 19.99 -10.24
CA ASP A 221 8.92 18.63 -9.71
C ASP A 221 9.52 18.57 -8.30
N ILE A 222 8.63 18.68 -7.31
CA ILE A 222 9.01 18.69 -5.90
C ILE A 222 9.02 17.26 -5.38
N THR A 223 10.14 16.85 -4.79
CA THR A 223 10.33 15.52 -4.20
C THR A 223 10.30 15.61 -2.68
N VAL A 224 9.35 14.91 -2.06
CA VAL A 224 9.31 14.71 -0.61
C VAL A 224 9.83 13.32 -0.29
N ILE A 225 10.76 13.25 0.67
CA ILE A 225 11.50 12.05 1.04
C ILE A 225 11.32 11.81 2.53
N LYS A 226 10.86 10.61 2.89
CA LYS A 226 10.66 10.20 4.28
C LYS A 226 11.50 8.96 4.60
N PRO A 227 12.43 9.03 5.58
CA PRO A 227 13.08 7.85 6.13
C PRO A 227 12.07 6.98 6.90
N VAL A 228 12.18 5.67 6.72
CA VAL A 228 11.44 4.69 7.52
C VAL A 228 12.41 4.00 8.45
N PHE A 229 12.16 4.14 9.74
CA PHE A 229 12.97 3.55 10.79
C PHE A 229 12.47 2.16 11.19
N ASP A 230 13.33 1.36 11.80
CA ASP A 230 12.90 0.14 12.46
C ASP A 230 12.02 0.42 13.69
N ALA A 231 11.48 -0.64 14.29
CA ALA A 231 10.57 -0.52 15.43
C ALA A 231 11.20 0.14 16.67
N ALA A 232 12.54 0.09 16.80
CA ALA A 232 13.28 0.75 17.87
C ALA A 232 13.51 2.24 17.58
N GLY A 233 13.39 2.68 16.32
CA GLY A 233 13.65 4.05 15.90
C GLY A 233 15.14 4.36 15.76
N GLU A 234 16.01 3.35 15.68
CA GLU A 234 17.47 3.53 15.76
C GLU A 234 18.15 3.57 14.39
N ARG A 235 17.63 2.80 13.44
CA ARG A 235 18.20 2.71 12.09
C ARG A 235 17.13 2.92 11.03
N VAL A 236 17.51 3.60 9.96
CA VAL A 236 16.70 3.67 8.75
C VAL A 236 16.79 2.33 8.03
N ILE A 237 15.64 1.74 7.73
CA ILE A 237 15.53 0.44 7.05
C ILE A 237 15.20 0.57 5.56
N PHE A 238 14.59 1.68 5.15
CA PHE A 238 14.34 2.06 3.75
C PHE A 238 13.87 3.52 3.71
N TYR A 239 13.76 4.08 2.51
CA TYR A 239 13.18 5.39 2.26
C TYR A 239 11.95 5.27 1.37
N VAL A 240 10.99 6.16 1.57
CA VAL A 240 9.88 6.36 0.64
C VAL A 240 9.95 7.78 0.10
N ALA A 241 9.60 7.95 -1.17
CA ALA A 241 9.52 9.27 -1.75
C ALA A 241 8.34 9.42 -2.69
N SER A 242 7.83 10.65 -2.73
CA SER A 242 6.78 11.11 -3.62
C SER A 242 7.29 12.35 -4.35
N ARG A 243 7.27 12.32 -5.67
CA ARG A 243 7.54 13.46 -6.53
C ARG A 243 6.23 13.88 -7.19
N GLY A 244 5.88 15.15 -7.14
CA GLY A 244 4.70 15.69 -7.81
C GLY A 244 5.03 16.97 -8.55
N HIS A 245 4.32 17.22 -9.65
CA HIS A 245 4.47 18.42 -10.45
C HIS A 245 3.59 19.57 -9.95
N HIS A 246 4.22 20.67 -9.54
CA HIS A 246 3.58 21.88 -9.05
C HIS A 246 3.46 22.92 -10.15
N ALA A 247 2.26 23.48 -10.32
CA ALA A 247 1.99 24.46 -11.40
C ALA A 247 2.72 25.80 -11.19
N ASP A 248 3.05 26.14 -9.95
CA ASP A 248 3.69 27.42 -9.60
C ASP A 248 4.80 27.19 -8.58
N ILE A 249 6.04 27.32 -9.02
CA ILE A 249 7.22 27.41 -8.14
C ILE A 249 7.88 28.80 -8.24
N GLY A 250 7.17 29.78 -8.81
CA GLY A 250 7.69 31.11 -9.07
C GLY A 250 8.27 31.27 -10.48
N GLY A 251 9.39 31.98 -10.58
CA GLY A 251 10.10 32.24 -11.84
C GLY A 251 9.65 33.51 -12.55
N MET A 252 10.33 33.90 -13.61
CA MET A 252 10.07 35.14 -14.36
C MET A 252 8.68 35.17 -15.00
N THR A 253 8.19 34.03 -15.49
CA THR A 253 6.88 33.89 -16.14
C THR A 253 6.01 32.87 -15.43
N PRO A 254 4.67 33.03 -15.43
CA PRO A 254 3.77 32.00 -14.95
C PRO A 254 3.96 30.67 -15.69
N GLY A 255 3.89 29.54 -14.98
CA GLY A 255 4.01 28.20 -15.56
C GLY A 255 5.37 27.52 -15.36
N SER A 256 6.31 28.17 -14.65
CA SER A 256 7.49 27.53 -14.06
C SER A 256 8.49 26.90 -15.04
N ALA A 257 8.47 27.32 -16.31
CA ALA A 257 9.46 26.98 -17.34
C ALA A 257 9.62 28.15 -18.35
N PRO A 258 10.24 29.27 -17.96
CA PRO A 258 10.44 30.41 -18.86
C PRO A 258 11.44 30.06 -19.96
N ALA A 259 11.03 30.21 -21.22
CA ALA A 259 11.87 29.86 -22.39
C ALA A 259 13.14 30.72 -22.52
N ASP A 260 13.13 31.93 -21.96
CA ASP A 260 14.23 32.90 -22.04
C ASP A 260 15.15 32.88 -20.80
N SER A 261 15.01 31.86 -19.93
CA SER A 261 15.83 31.74 -18.73
C SER A 261 17.31 31.53 -19.09
N THR A 262 18.18 32.31 -18.47
CA THR A 262 19.64 32.20 -18.61
C THR A 262 20.30 31.63 -17.35
N THR A 263 19.60 31.63 -16.21
CA THR A 263 20.03 31.01 -14.96
C THR A 263 18.86 30.32 -14.26
N VAL A 264 19.11 29.30 -13.45
CA VAL A 264 18.06 28.50 -12.78
C VAL A 264 17.22 29.32 -11.81
N GLU A 265 17.78 30.38 -11.22
CA GLU A 265 17.05 31.25 -10.29
C GLU A 265 15.91 31.99 -10.99
N GLN A 266 15.99 32.18 -12.31
CA GLN A 266 14.93 32.78 -13.12
C GLN A 266 13.75 31.84 -13.33
N GLU A 267 13.93 30.54 -13.07
CA GLU A 267 12.89 29.51 -13.24
C GLU A 267 12.02 29.35 -11.98
N GLY A 268 12.47 29.83 -10.82
CA GLY A 268 11.69 29.88 -9.59
C GLY A 268 12.47 29.54 -8.32
N VAL A 269 11.74 29.09 -7.31
CA VAL A 269 12.28 28.73 -6.00
C VAL A 269 13.03 27.41 -6.11
N LEU A 270 14.34 27.49 -5.90
CA LEU A 270 15.22 26.33 -5.81
C LEU A 270 15.32 25.85 -4.37
N ILE A 271 14.94 24.60 -4.14
CA ILE A 271 14.94 23.91 -2.86
C ILE A 271 15.99 22.80 -2.94
N ASP A 272 17.10 23.02 -2.23
CA ASP A 272 18.24 22.10 -2.28
C ASP A 272 18.05 20.88 -1.39
N ASN A 273 17.80 21.12 -0.10
CA ASN A 273 17.42 20.13 0.90
C ASN A 273 16.83 20.87 2.09
N PHE A 274 15.51 20.75 2.27
CA PHE A 274 14.78 21.42 3.34
C PHE A 274 14.04 20.40 4.20
N LYS A 275 14.11 20.54 5.53
CA LYS A 275 13.30 19.71 6.44
C LYS A 275 11.85 20.20 6.39
N LEU A 276 10.97 19.40 5.78
CA LEU A 276 9.56 19.72 5.60
C LEU A 276 8.72 19.33 6.83
N VAL A 277 9.05 18.18 7.42
CA VAL A 277 8.39 17.66 8.62
C VAL A 277 9.47 17.39 9.65
N ALA A 278 9.27 17.87 10.87
CA ALA A 278 10.14 17.60 12.01
C ALA A 278 9.39 16.76 13.04
N ARG A 279 9.79 15.50 13.24
CA ARG A 279 9.20 14.57 14.21
C ARG A 279 7.66 14.53 14.14
N GLY A 280 7.13 14.43 12.92
CA GLY A 280 5.68 14.37 12.65
C GLY A 280 4.96 15.73 12.61
N ARG A 281 5.64 16.85 12.89
CA ARG A 281 5.07 18.20 12.74
C ARG A 281 5.44 18.78 11.39
N PHE A 282 4.43 19.14 10.59
CA PHE A 282 4.62 19.87 9.34
C PHE A 282 5.10 21.31 9.61
N LEU A 283 6.20 21.71 8.96
CA LEU A 283 6.81 23.03 9.11
C LEU A 283 6.22 24.01 8.08
N GLU A 284 4.89 24.21 8.17
CA GLU A 284 4.11 24.99 7.20
C GLU A 284 4.62 26.44 7.08
N SER A 285 4.84 27.14 8.20
CA SER A 285 5.30 28.53 8.20
C SER A 285 6.67 28.71 7.53
N GLU A 286 7.58 27.77 7.79
CA GLU A 286 8.94 27.77 7.28
C GLU A 286 8.94 27.44 5.79
N MET A 287 8.13 26.47 5.36
CA MET A 287 7.95 26.16 3.94
C MET A 287 7.34 27.34 3.17
N ARG A 288 6.34 28.02 3.73
CA ARG A 288 5.74 29.23 3.14
C ARG A 288 6.77 30.35 3.00
N THR A 289 7.60 30.54 4.02
CA THR A 289 8.68 31.52 3.98
C THR A 289 9.68 31.19 2.87
N LEU A 290 10.01 29.91 2.70
CA LEU A 290 10.89 29.44 1.63
C LEU A 290 10.28 29.69 0.24
N LEU A 291 9.01 29.35 0.04
CA LEU A 291 8.29 29.60 -1.23
C LEU A 291 8.15 31.09 -1.56
N ALA A 292 8.05 31.95 -0.54
CA ALA A 292 7.99 33.40 -0.69
C ALA A 292 9.37 34.06 -0.80
N SER A 293 10.45 33.28 -0.80
CA SER A 293 11.83 33.78 -0.82
C SER A 293 12.40 33.90 -2.24
N GLY A 294 13.54 34.59 -2.35
CA GLY A 294 14.27 34.75 -3.60
C GLY A 294 13.73 35.87 -4.51
N PRO A 295 14.40 36.11 -5.65
CA PRO A 295 14.03 37.18 -6.57
C PRO A 295 12.74 36.90 -7.37
N TYR A 296 12.39 35.61 -7.54
CA TYR A 296 11.22 35.17 -8.29
C TYR A 296 10.41 34.14 -7.47
N PRO A 297 9.77 34.58 -6.36
CA PRO A 297 9.07 33.70 -5.44
C PRO A 297 7.85 33.05 -6.08
N ALA A 298 7.34 31.99 -5.44
CA ALA A 298 6.06 31.39 -5.80
C ALA A 298 4.96 32.45 -5.73
N ARG A 299 4.10 32.48 -6.74
CA ARG A 299 3.00 33.46 -6.87
C ARG A 299 1.85 33.13 -5.93
N ASN A 300 1.63 31.85 -5.65
CA ASN A 300 0.61 31.37 -4.73
C ASN A 300 1.12 30.25 -3.80
N PRO A 301 1.87 30.60 -2.74
CA PRO A 301 2.33 29.64 -1.74
C PRO A 301 1.21 28.95 -0.95
N ASP A 302 -0.03 29.45 -0.98
CA ASP A 302 -1.18 28.81 -0.31
C ASP A 302 -1.70 27.58 -1.06
N TYR A 303 -1.43 27.49 -2.36
CA TYR A 303 -1.88 26.39 -3.22
C TYR A 303 -0.81 25.29 -3.43
N ASN A 304 0.43 25.57 -3.04
CA ASN A 304 1.55 24.62 -3.15
C ASN A 304 1.54 23.56 -2.05
#